data_AF-A0A222F6U6-F1
#
_entry.id   AF-A0A222F6U6-F1
#
_cell.length_a   1.000
_cell.length_b   1.000
_cell.length_c   1.000
_cell.angle_alpha   90.00
_cell.angle_beta   90.00
_cell.angle_gamma   90.00
#
_symmetry.space_group_name_H-M   'P 1'
#
loop_
_entity.id
_entity.type
_entity.pdbx_description
1 polymer ?
#
loop_
_entity_poly.entity_id
_entity_poly.type
_entity_poly.pdbx_seq_one_letter_code
_entity_poly.pdbx_strand_id
1 'polypeptide(L)'
;MVATERLVAAVALITLFAMANVQPLFAQGRISAITNKADAQKYINELLSFQEGADKLNLAEDGLRDSVTNQYEAVLRSVNDSDTMNEVYDKLNRLDFSRMDDATFDAKQAAEFVGHFARNSQFAELQDLAAQIETTLITQINMMERFKQSFRNGDADAIVRDWNYLNSIRDSSSDYWNQFLDILNGQADKIAEIYGVTEQTEVIGCPYAPNSRQYFMHCIGEDELSRSPN
;
A
#
# COMPACT_ATOMS: atom_id res chain seq x y z
N MET A 1 -34.48 -4.21 12.65
CA MET A 1 -34.14 -2.99 11.88
C MET A 1 -33.03 -2.14 12.52
N VAL A 2 -32.30 -2.60 13.56
CA VAL A 2 -31.30 -1.77 14.27
C VAL A 2 -29.84 -2.12 13.89
N ALA A 3 -29.61 -3.24 13.19
CA ALA A 3 -28.27 -3.72 12.86
C ALA A 3 -27.67 -3.09 11.58
N THR A 4 -28.52 -2.73 10.61
CA THR A 4 -28.09 -2.16 9.32
C THR A 4 -27.66 -0.70 9.43
N GLU A 5 -28.27 0.08 10.33
CA GLU A 5 -27.92 1.50 10.53
C GLU A 5 -26.57 1.68 11.24
N ARG A 6 -26.16 0.73 12.08
CA ARG A 6 -24.84 0.76 12.76
C ARG A 6 -23.68 0.41 11.84
N LEU A 7 -23.92 -0.39 10.80
CA LEU A 7 -22.88 -0.78 9.84
C LEU A 7 -22.59 0.36 8.84
N VAL A 8 -23.63 1.06 8.38
CA VAL A 8 -23.49 2.22 7.48
C VAL A 8 -22.81 3.39 8.20
N ALA A 9 -23.08 3.60 9.49
CA ALA A 9 -22.40 4.63 10.28
C ALA A 9 -20.90 4.32 10.53
N ALA A 10 -20.54 3.04 10.69
CA ALA A 10 -19.14 2.64 10.87
C ALA A 10 -18.32 2.76 9.57
N VAL A 11 -18.92 2.42 8.42
CA VAL A 11 -18.28 2.60 7.10
C VAL A 11 -18.18 4.09 6.76
N ALA A 12 -19.21 4.89 7.06
CA ALA A 12 -19.21 6.34 6.86
C ALA A 12 -18.15 7.07 7.72
N LEU A 13 -17.95 6.63 8.98
CA LEU A 13 -16.89 7.19 9.83
C LEU A 13 -15.49 6.85 9.31
N ILE A 14 -15.26 5.64 8.78
CA ILE A 14 -13.96 5.26 8.19
C ILE A 14 -13.69 6.07 6.90
N THR A 15 -14.70 6.32 6.06
CA THR A 15 -14.57 7.20 4.87
C THR A 15 -14.30 8.66 5.20
N LEU A 16 -14.77 9.17 6.34
CA LEU A 16 -14.52 10.56 6.75
C LEU A 16 -13.11 10.78 7.30
N PHE A 17 -12.44 9.75 7.82
CA PHE A 17 -11.04 9.84 8.22
C PHE A 17 -10.05 9.69 7.06
N ALA A 18 -10.45 9.06 5.94
CA ALA A 18 -9.59 8.88 4.77
C ALA A 18 -9.47 10.15 3.90
N MET A 19 -10.46 11.05 3.91
CA MET A 19 -10.44 12.27 3.07
C MET A 19 -10.25 13.59 3.85
N ALA A 20 -10.46 13.61 5.17
CA ALA A 20 -10.35 14.85 5.94
C ALA A 20 -8.93 15.20 6.41
N ASN A 21 -7.96 14.28 6.26
CA ASN A 21 -6.56 14.51 6.65
C ASN A 21 -5.61 14.71 5.47
N VAL A 22 -6.11 14.83 4.25
CA VAL A 22 -5.35 15.46 3.16
C VAL A 22 -5.39 16.98 3.36
N GLN A 23 -4.99 17.45 4.55
CA GLN A 23 -4.47 18.80 4.63
C GLN A 23 -3.23 18.83 3.74
N PRO A 24 -2.98 19.92 3.02
CA PRO A 24 -1.77 20.05 2.22
C PRO A 24 -0.56 20.07 3.16
N LEU A 25 0.02 18.89 3.41
CA LEU A 25 1.40 18.71 3.91
C LEU A 25 2.38 19.56 3.07
N PHE A 26 1.97 19.95 1.86
CA PHE A 26 2.61 20.87 0.92
C PHE A 26 2.92 22.29 1.45
N ALA A 27 2.33 22.75 2.56
CA ALA A 27 2.46 24.15 2.98
C ALA A 27 3.68 24.47 3.86
N GLN A 28 4.41 23.48 4.36
CA GLN A 28 5.60 23.71 5.17
C GLN A 28 6.68 22.75 4.70
N GLY A 29 7.65 23.25 3.92
CA GLY A 29 8.89 22.53 3.63
C GLY A 29 9.63 22.23 4.93
N ARG A 30 9.20 21.19 5.63
CA ARG A 30 9.79 20.71 6.88
C ARG A 30 10.94 19.78 6.55
N ILE A 31 11.98 20.33 5.93
CA ILE A 31 13.31 19.76 6.10
C ILE A 31 13.81 20.26 7.46
N SER A 32 13.19 19.79 8.55
CA SER A 32 13.61 20.21 9.90
C SER A 32 14.87 19.48 10.37
N ALA A 33 15.24 18.38 9.70
CA ALA A 33 16.27 17.46 10.17
C ALA A 33 17.60 17.50 9.39
N ILE A 34 17.64 18.02 8.17
CA ILE A 34 18.88 18.01 7.36
C ILE A 34 19.73 19.22 7.75
N THR A 35 20.77 18.96 8.54
CA THR A 35 21.66 20.01 9.05
C THR A 35 23.06 19.93 8.44
N ASN A 36 23.43 18.76 7.90
CA ASN A 36 24.76 18.48 7.41
C ASN A 36 24.75 17.49 6.23
N LYS A 37 25.93 17.27 5.64
CA LYS A 37 26.12 16.38 4.49
C LYS A 37 25.75 14.91 4.78
N ALA A 38 25.97 14.42 5.99
CA ALA A 38 25.63 13.05 6.36
C ALA A 38 24.11 12.87 6.45
N ASP A 39 23.38 13.83 7.05
CA ASP A 39 21.91 13.82 7.07
C ASP A 39 21.34 13.86 5.65
N ALA A 40 21.92 14.70 4.79
CA ALA A 40 21.54 14.82 3.37
C ALA A 40 21.72 13.50 2.61
N GLN A 41 22.84 12.80 2.81
CA GLN A 41 23.07 11.48 2.22
C GLN A 41 22.08 10.44 2.75
N LYS A 42 21.79 10.46 4.06
CA LYS A 42 20.81 9.55 4.67
C LYS A 42 19.41 9.75 4.08
N TYR A 43 18.99 11.01 3.89
CA TYR A 43 17.72 11.35 3.25
C TYR A 43 17.61 10.79 1.84
N ILE A 44 18.62 11.06 1.01
CA ILE A 44 18.65 10.58 -0.39
C ILE A 44 18.61 9.05 -0.43
N ASN A 45 19.35 8.36 0.45
CA ASN A 45 19.37 6.91 0.49
C ASN A 45 18.03 6.30 0.93
N GLU A 46 17.36 6.88 1.92
CA GLU A 46 16.03 6.44 2.35
C GLU A 46 14.99 6.68 1.25
N LEU A 47 15.04 7.82 0.56
CA LEU A 47 14.14 8.12 -0.56
C LEU A 47 14.33 7.11 -1.71
N LEU A 48 15.57 6.82 -2.10
CA LEU A 48 15.87 5.84 -3.13
C LEU A 48 15.39 4.43 -2.74
N SER A 49 15.63 4.03 -1.49
CA SER A 49 15.19 2.72 -0.99
C SER A 49 13.65 2.61 -0.97
N PHE A 50 12.96 3.71 -0.64
CA PHE A 50 11.51 3.78 -0.70
C PHE A 50 10.99 3.66 -2.14
N GLN A 51 11.65 4.34 -3.10
CA GLN A 51 11.29 4.30 -4.52
C GLN A 51 11.51 2.93 -5.17
N GLU A 52 12.59 2.21 -4.84
CA GLU A 52 12.79 0.83 -5.29
C GLU A 52 11.67 -0.11 -4.82
N GLY A 53 11.08 0.19 -3.66
CA GLY A 53 9.90 -0.51 -3.17
C GLY A 53 8.60 -0.10 -3.84
N ALA A 54 8.52 1.10 -4.43
CA ALA A 54 7.29 1.66 -4.97
C ALA A 54 6.74 0.88 -6.17
N ASP A 55 7.60 0.35 -7.03
CA ASP A 55 7.16 -0.52 -8.14
C ASP A 55 6.44 -1.77 -7.62
N LYS A 56 6.88 -2.32 -6.48
CA LYS A 56 6.23 -3.48 -5.87
C LYS A 56 4.90 -3.13 -5.22
N LEU A 57 4.74 -1.90 -4.73
CA LEU A 57 3.45 -1.39 -4.25
C LEU A 57 2.44 -1.30 -5.39
N ASN A 58 2.85 -0.73 -6.53
CA ASN A 58 2.01 -0.65 -7.72
C ASN A 58 1.58 -2.04 -8.21
N LEU A 59 2.50 -2.99 -8.26
CA LEU A 59 2.20 -4.38 -8.60
C LEU A 59 1.22 -5.04 -7.63
N ALA A 60 1.32 -4.74 -6.33
CA ALA A 60 0.40 -5.26 -5.33
C ALA A 60 -1.02 -4.69 -5.49
N GLU A 61 -1.15 -3.38 -5.68
CA GLU A 61 -2.46 -2.74 -5.91
C GLU A 61 -3.13 -3.23 -7.19
N ASP A 62 -2.37 -3.30 -8.29
CA ASP A 62 -2.87 -3.84 -9.56
C ASP A 62 -3.24 -5.32 -9.43
N GLY A 63 -2.45 -6.11 -8.69
CA GLY A 63 -2.76 -7.51 -8.39
C GLY A 63 -4.08 -7.68 -7.63
N LEU A 64 -4.36 -6.84 -6.63
CA LEU A 64 -5.65 -6.85 -5.93
C LEU A 64 -6.80 -6.58 -6.89
N ARG A 65 -6.69 -5.54 -7.71
CA ARG A 65 -7.72 -5.16 -8.68
C ARG A 65 -7.97 -6.27 -9.70
N ASP A 66 -6.91 -6.76 -10.33
CA ASP A 66 -6.99 -7.77 -11.36
C ASP A 66 -7.56 -9.08 -10.81
N SER A 67 -7.28 -9.41 -9.55
CA SER A 67 -7.88 -10.58 -8.88
C SER A 67 -9.40 -10.46 -8.76
N VAL A 68 -9.93 -9.28 -8.44
CA VAL A 68 -11.37 -9.01 -8.36
C VAL A 68 -12.00 -9.04 -9.76
N THR A 69 -11.36 -8.46 -10.78
CA THR A 69 -11.84 -8.53 -12.17
C THR A 69 -11.95 -9.97 -12.66
N ASN A 70 -10.89 -10.77 -12.47
CA ASN A 70 -10.87 -12.18 -12.83
C ASN A 70 -12.01 -12.95 -12.13
N GLN A 71 -12.26 -12.64 -10.86
CA GLN A 71 -13.32 -13.27 -10.10
C GLN A 71 -14.71 -12.90 -10.62
N TYR A 72 -14.91 -11.63 -10.96
CA TYR A 72 -16.15 -11.15 -11.56
C TYR A 72 -16.44 -11.86 -12.90
N GLU A 73 -15.42 -12.02 -13.75
CA GLU A 73 -15.56 -12.76 -15.01
C GLU A 73 -15.87 -14.25 -14.80
N ALA A 74 -15.31 -14.87 -13.76
CA ALA A 74 -15.64 -16.25 -13.39
C ALA A 74 -17.10 -16.38 -12.94
N VAL A 75 -17.62 -15.40 -12.21
CA VAL A 75 -19.03 -15.32 -11.81
C VAL A 75 -19.94 -15.14 -13.03
N LEU A 76 -19.62 -14.21 -13.95
CA LEU A 76 -20.39 -14.01 -15.17
C LEU A 76 -20.46 -15.27 -16.04
N ARG A 77 -19.34 -15.97 -16.20
CA ARG A 77 -19.33 -17.28 -16.89
C ARG A 77 -20.19 -18.31 -16.19
N SER A 78 -20.11 -18.38 -14.85
CA SER A 78 -20.93 -19.30 -14.07
C SER A 78 -22.43 -19.05 -14.23
N VAL A 79 -22.84 -17.78 -14.35
CA VAL A 79 -24.23 -17.40 -14.61
C VAL A 79 -24.65 -17.76 -16.04
N ASN A 80 -23.84 -17.41 -17.04
CA ASN A 80 -24.16 -17.63 -18.45
C ASN A 80 -24.17 -19.12 -18.85
N ASP A 81 -23.34 -19.96 -18.21
CA ASP A 81 -23.23 -21.38 -18.50
C ASP A 81 -24.21 -22.24 -17.67
N SER A 82 -25.19 -21.64 -17.02
CA SER A 82 -26.16 -22.33 -16.17
C SER A 82 -27.58 -22.21 -16.73
N ASP A 83 -28.26 -23.35 -16.82
CA ASP A 83 -29.64 -23.40 -17.30
C ASP A 83 -30.64 -23.11 -16.17
N THR A 84 -30.21 -23.28 -14.91
CA THR A 84 -31.04 -23.06 -13.73
C THR A 84 -30.34 -22.23 -12.66
N MET A 85 -31.13 -21.53 -11.84
CA MET A 85 -30.60 -20.79 -10.70
C MET A 85 -29.91 -21.68 -9.66
N ASN A 86 -30.34 -22.94 -9.49
CA ASN A 86 -29.69 -23.87 -8.58
C ASN A 86 -28.25 -24.18 -9.03
N GLU A 87 -28.02 -24.34 -10.33
CA GLU A 87 -26.68 -24.52 -10.89
C GLU A 87 -25.81 -23.28 -10.70
N VAL A 88 -26.39 -22.07 -10.80
CA VAL A 88 -25.68 -20.83 -10.49
C VAL A 88 -25.24 -20.83 -9.04
N TYR A 89 -26.14 -21.09 -8.09
CA TYR A 89 -25.79 -21.14 -6.66
C TYR A 89 -24.73 -22.20 -6.34
N ASP A 90 -24.83 -23.39 -6.94
CA ASP A 90 -23.83 -24.45 -6.77
C ASP A 90 -22.46 -24.05 -7.31
N LYS A 91 -22.40 -23.35 -8.45
CA LYS A 91 -21.15 -22.82 -9.02
C LYS A 91 -20.59 -21.66 -8.19
N LEU A 92 -21.43 -20.74 -7.72
CA LEU A 92 -21.02 -19.63 -6.84
C LEU A 92 -20.42 -20.13 -5.52
N ASN A 93 -21.01 -21.19 -4.94
CA ASN A 93 -20.50 -21.82 -3.72
C ASN A 93 -19.14 -22.53 -3.92
N ARG A 94 -18.76 -22.82 -5.17
CA ARG A 94 -17.50 -23.49 -5.53
C ARG A 94 -16.48 -22.54 -6.16
N LEU A 95 -16.72 -21.23 -6.08
CA LEU A 95 -15.75 -20.24 -6.56
C LEU A 95 -14.42 -20.43 -5.84
N ASP A 96 -13.37 -20.58 -6.64
CA ASP A 96 -11.99 -20.55 -6.16
C ASP A 96 -11.56 -19.09 -5.98
N PHE A 97 -11.07 -18.77 -4.78
CA PHE A 97 -10.58 -17.44 -4.43
C PHE A 97 -9.05 -17.38 -4.29
N SER A 98 -8.34 -18.45 -4.70
CA SER A 98 -6.88 -18.57 -4.60
C SER A 98 -6.13 -17.34 -5.13
N ARG A 99 -6.51 -16.82 -6.31
CA ARG A 99 -5.91 -15.61 -6.88
C ARG A 99 -6.10 -14.36 -6.01
N MET A 100 -7.27 -14.23 -5.36
CA MET A 100 -7.51 -13.14 -4.43
C MET A 100 -6.71 -13.34 -3.15
N ASP A 101 -6.54 -14.58 -2.67
CA ASP A 101 -5.70 -14.90 -1.52
C ASP A 101 -4.22 -14.57 -1.78
N ASP A 102 -3.71 -14.94 -2.95
CA ASP A 102 -2.34 -14.65 -3.38
C ASP A 102 -2.10 -13.13 -3.49
N ALA A 103 -2.99 -12.41 -4.19
CA ALA A 103 -2.91 -10.95 -4.28
C ALA A 103 -3.01 -10.26 -2.91
N THR A 104 -3.85 -10.79 -2.02
CA THR A 104 -3.96 -10.29 -0.63
C THR A 104 -2.66 -10.52 0.14
N PHE A 105 -2.00 -11.65 -0.07
CA PHE A 105 -0.72 -11.94 0.57
C PHE A 105 0.40 -11.02 0.08
N ASP A 106 0.48 -10.78 -1.24
CA ASP A 106 1.46 -9.85 -1.82
C ASP A 106 1.23 -8.43 -1.32
N ALA A 107 -0.03 -7.97 -1.27
CA ALA A 107 -0.37 -6.67 -0.70
C ALA A 107 -0.03 -6.55 0.78
N LYS A 108 -0.16 -7.62 1.58
CA LYS A 108 0.27 -7.62 2.99
C LYS A 108 1.79 -7.45 3.12
N GLN A 109 2.57 -8.12 2.28
CA GLN A 109 4.03 -7.93 2.26
C GLN A 109 4.39 -6.49 1.89
N ALA A 110 3.71 -5.94 0.89
CA ALA A 110 3.91 -4.56 0.47
C ALA A 110 3.55 -3.56 1.58
N ALA A 111 2.44 -3.79 2.29
CA ALA A 111 2.03 -2.99 3.44
C ALA A 111 3.03 -3.07 4.61
N GLU A 112 3.58 -4.25 4.90
CA GLU A 112 4.60 -4.43 5.93
C GLU A 112 5.89 -3.68 5.60
N PHE A 113 6.31 -3.73 4.33
CA PHE A 113 7.46 -2.97 3.82
C PHE A 113 7.29 -1.46 4.04
N VAL A 114 6.18 -0.86 3.61
CA VAL A 114 5.97 0.58 3.84
C VAL A 114 5.73 0.92 5.29
N GLY A 115 5.07 0.03 6.06
CA GLY A 115 4.91 0.20 7.49
C GLY A 115 6.24 0.27 8.23
N HIS A 116 7.26 -0.42 7.74
CA HIS A 116 8.62 -0.30 8.28
C HIS A 116 9.17 1.12 8.10
N PHE A 117 9.04 1.73 6.92
CA PHE A 117 9.43 3.13 6.69
C PHE A 117 8.62 4.10 7.54
N ALA A 118 7.31 3.87 7.66
CA ALA A 118 6.41 4.70 8.48
C ALA A 118 6.84 4.76 9.96
N ARG A 119 7.45 3.69 10.48
CA ARG A 119 7.87 3.58 11.87
C ARG A 119 9.33 3.95 12.10
N ASN A 120 10.20 3.73 11.12
CA ASN A 120 11.66 3.74 11.32
C ASN A 120 12.40 4.81 10.51
N SER A 121 11.75 5.48 9.54
CA SER A 121 12.42 6.59 8.86
C SER A 121 12.72 7.71 9.86
N GLN A 122 13.89 8.34 9.74
CA GLN A 122 14.25 9.50 10.57
C GLN A 122 13.66 10.81 10.02
N PHE A 123 13.06 10.77 8.84
CA PHE A 123 12.51 11.92 8.13
C PHE A 123 10.98 11.86 8.17
N ALA A 124 10.37 12.83 8.85
CA ALA A 124 8.92 12.86 9.09
C ALA A 124 8.12 12.85 7.78
N GLU A 125 8.63 13.49 6.74
CA GLU A 125 8.03 13.52 5.41
C GLU A 125 7.97 12.14 4.74
N LEU A 126 8.97 11.28 4.97
CA LEU A 126 8.97 9.90 4.48
C LEU A 126 8.10 9.00 5.37
N GLN A 127 8.10 9.24 6.69
CA GLN A 127 7.20 8.54 7.61
C GLN A 127 5.72 8.76 7.25
N ASP A 128 5.33 10.03 7.05
CA ASP A 128 3.95 10.42 6.75
C ASP A 128 3.48 9.82 5.42
N LEU A 129 4.33 9.90 4.38
CA LEU A 129 4.04 9.26 3.09
C LEU A 129 3.82 7.76 3.28
N ALA A 130 4.79 7.07 3.89
CA ALA A 130 4.75 5.63 4.07
C ALA A 130 3.54 5.18 4.91
N ALA A 131 3.16 5.93 5.96
CA ALA A 131 1.98 5.64 6.78
C ALA A 131 0.67 5.75 5.98
N GLN A 132 0.58 6.73 5.08
CA GLN A 132 -0.58 6.89 4.21
C GLN A 132 -0.68 5.76 3.18
N ILE A 133 0.45 5.30 2.64
CA ILE A 133 0.51 4.12 1.77
C ILE A 133 0.05 2.87 2.55
N GLU A 134 0.61 2.63 3.73
CA GLU A 134 0.27 1.48 4.58
C GLU A 134 -1.23 1.43 4.86
N THR A 135 -1.81 2.57 5.25
CA THR A 135 -3.25 2.71 5.52
C THR A 135 -4.11 2.39 4.29
N THR A 136 -3.66 2.83 3.12
CA THR A 136 -4.36 2.59 1.85
C THR A 136 -4.36 1.11 1.49
N LEU A 137 -3.20 0.45 1.53
CA LEU A 137 -3.07 -0.98 1.27
C LEU A 137 -3.87 -1.82 2.26
N ILE A 138 -3.81 -1.50 3.55
CA ILE A 138 -4.63 -2.18 4.58
C ILE A 138 -6.11 -2.04 4.28
N THR A 139 -6.54 -0.86 3.84
CA THR A 139 -7.93 -0.63 3.46
C THR A 139 -8.32 -1.54 2.29
N GLN A 140 -7.54 -1.56 1.21
CA GLN A 140 -7.78 -2.41 0.03
C GLN A 140 -7.77 -3.91 0.37
N ILE A 141 -6.81 -4.37 1.18
CA ILE A 141 -6.73 -5.74 1.72
C ILE A 141 -8.03 -6.12 2.44
N ASN A 142 -8.53 -5.25 3.32
CA ASN A 142 -9.78 -5.49 4.03
C ASN A 142 -11.01 -5.53 3.10
N MET A 143 -10.94 -4.90 1.92
CA MET A 143 -12.00 -5.01 0.91
C MET A 143 -12.03 -6.38 0.24
N MET A 144 -10.90 -7.09 0.13
CA MET A 144 -10.86 -8.40 -0.52
C MET A 144 -11.76 -9.42 0.18
N GLU A 145 -11.79 -9.40 1.51
CA GLU A 145 -12.71 -10.27 2.27
C GLU A 145 -14.19 -9.89 2.02
N ARG A 146 -14.49 -8.60 1.87
CA ARG A 146 -15.85 -8.16 1.52
C ARG A 146 -16.24 -8.61 0.11
N PHE A 147 -15.34 -8.50 -0.86
CA PHE A 147 -15.57 -9.02 -2.21
C PHE A 147 -15.83 -10.53 -2.21
N LYS A 148 -15.02 -11.32 -1.51
CA LYS A 148 -15.24 -12.78 -1.38
C LYS A 148 -16.63 -13.09 -0.85
N GLN A 149 -17.07 -12.36 0.18
CA GLN A 149 -18.41 -12.51 0.74
C GLN A 149 -19.50 -12.12 -0.27
N SER A 150 -19.36 -10.98 -0.95
CA SER A 150 -20.34 -10.52 -1.94
C SER A 150 -20.45 -11.48 -3.14
N PHE A 151 -19.32 -12.03 -3.61
CA PHE A 151 -19.31 -13.05 -4.66
C PHE A 151 -20.04 -14.34 -4.25
N ARG A 152 -19.79 -14.85 -3.04
CA ARG A 152 -20.50 -16.04 -2.52
C ARG A 152 -21.99 -15.82 -2.38
N ASN A 153 -22.39 -14.61 -1.99
CA ASN A 153 -23.80 -14.25 -1.81
C ASN A 153 -24.50 -13.87 -3.13
N GLY A 154 -23.76 -13.70 -4.23
CA GLY A 154 -24.30 -13.17 -5.48
C GLY A 154 -24.80 -11.72 -5.38
N ASP A 155 -24.24 -10.93 -4.45
CA ASP A 155 -24.64 -9.55 -4.21
C ASP A 155 -23.95 -8.60 -5.20
N ALA A 156 -24.54 -8.48 -6.40
CA ALA A 156 -24.02 -7.67 -7.49
C ALA A 156 -23.88 -6.18 -7.12
N ASP A 157 -24.83 -5.64 -6.35
CA ASP A 157 -24.81 -4.24 -5.94
C ASP A 157 -23.64 -3.97 -4.99
N ALA A 158 -23.37 -4.88 -4.04
CA ALA A 158 -22.21 -4.79 -3.18
C ALA A 158 -20.90 -4.89 -3.96
N ILE A 159 -20.82 -5.80 -4.96
CA ILE A 159 -19.63 -5.93 -5.81
C ILE A 159 -19.36 -4.63 -6.57
N VAL A 160 -20.36 -4.05 -7.23
CA VAL A 160 -20.19 -2.81 -8.00
C VAL A 160 -19.80 -1.63 -7.11
N ARG A 161 -20.45 -1.49 -5.94
CA ARG A 161 -20.13 -0.43 -4.98
C ARG A 161 -18.69 -0.55 -4.48
N ASP A 162 -18.29 -1.73 -4.02
CA ASP A 162 -16.96 -1.96 -3.47
C ASP A 162 -15.90 -1.86 -4.58
N TRP A 163 -16.22 -2.23 -5.83
CA TRP A 163 -15.34 -2.05 -6.98
C TRP A 163 -15.08 -0.58 -7.32
N ASN A 164 -16.13 0.24 -7.35
CA ASN A 164 -16.00 1.67 -7.58
C ASN A 164 -15.17 2.33 -6.45
N TYR A 165 -15.37 1.87 -5.21
CA TYR A 165 -14.60 2.36 -4.08
C TYR A 165 -13.12 1.94 -4.16
N LEU A 166 -12.83 0.70 -4.55
CA LEU A 166 -11.46 0.20 -4.75
C LEU A 166 -10.71 1.05 -5.78
N ASN A 167 -11.33 1.31 -6.94
CA ASN A 167 -10.73 2.14 -7.99
C ASN A 167 -10.56 3.59 -7.54
N SER A 168 -11.56 4.16 -6.86
CA SER A 168 -11.47 5.53 -6.33
C SER A 168 -10.32 5.70 -5.33
N ILE A 169 -10.09 4.71 -4.46
CA ILE A 169 -8.96 4.73 -3.52
C ILE A 169 -7.64 4.61 -4.29
N ARG A 170 -7.53 3.66 -5.22
CA ARG A 170 -6.32 3.46 -6.03
C ARG A 170 -5.94 4.72 -6.79
N ASP A 171 -6.88 5.32 -7.53
CA ASP A 171 -6.60 6.49 -8.35
C ASP A 171 -6.18 7.68 -7.45
N SER A 172 -6.89 7.90 -6.34
CA SER A 172 -6.53 8.91 -5.35
C SER A 172 -5.15 8.66 -4.72
N SER A 173 -4.82 7.39 -4.46
CA SER A 173 -3.53 6.99 -3.87
C SER A 173 -2.39 7.18 -4.86
N SER A 174 -2.57 6.74 -6.10
CA SER A 174 -1.60 6.88 -7.18
C SER A 174 -1.32 8.35 -7.49
N ASP A 175 -2.36 9.18 -7.58
CA ASP A 175 -2.21 10.62 -7.76
C ASP A 175 -1.46 11.26 -6.59
N TYR A 176 -1.79 10.86 -5.36
CA TYR A 176 -1.11 11.33 -4.17
C TYR A 176 0.38 10.92 -4.17
N TRP A 177 0.69 9.66 -4.49
CA TRP A 177 2.06 9.15 -4.54
C TRP A 177 2.88 9.87 -5.59
N ASN A 178 2.37 10.01 -6.82
CA ASN A 178 3.09 10.65 -7.90
C ASN A 178 3.39 12.12 -7.56
N GLN A 179 2.39 12.87 -7.07
CA GLN A 179 2.59 14.26 -6.67
C GLN A 179 3.58 14.41 -5.51
N PHE A 180 3.53 13.52 -4.52
CA PHE A 180 4.41 13.61 -3.36
C PHE A 180 5.84 13.17 -3.68
N LEU A 181 6.02 12.10 -4.47
CA LEU A 181 7.34 11.65 -4.94
C LEU A 181 8.02 12.71 -5.80
N ASP A 182 7.29 13.39 -6.70
CA ASP A 182 7.84 14.49 -7.50
C ASP A 182 8.39 15.62 -6.61
N ILE A 183 7.69 15.92 -5.51
CA ILE A 183 8.13 16.93 -4.55
C ILE A 183 9.38 16.46 -3.79
N LEU A 184 9.39 15.22 -3.30
CA LEU A 184 10.54 14.66 -2.58
C LEU A 184 11.77 14.58 -3.49
N ASN A 185 11.61 14.21 -4.76
CA ASN A 185 12.67 14.22 -5.76
C ASN A 185 13.23 15.63 -5.99
N GLY A 186 12.35 16.60 -6.23
CA GLY A 186 12.77 18.00 -6.38
C GLY A 186 13.40 18.57 -5.10
N GLN A 187 13.12 18.01 -3.94
CA GLN A 187 13.80 18.35 -2.68
C GLN A 187 15.17 17.66 -2.59
N ALA A 188 15.26 16.37 -2.90
CA ALA A 188 16.49 15.59 -2.92
C ALA A 188 17.53 16.22 -3.86
N ASP A 189 17.11 16.68 -5.05
CA ASP A 189 17.98 17.39 -6.01
C ASP A 189 18.60 18.65 -5.39
N LYS A 190 17.79 19.45 -4.69
CA LYS A 190 18.25 20.68 -4.03
C LYS A 190 19.18 20.36 -2.86
N ILE A 191 18.88 19.33 -2.08
CA ILE A 191 19.71 18.87 -0.96
C ILE A 191 21.06 18.38 -1.50
N ALA A 192 21.05 17.59 -2.58
CA ALA A 192 22.23 17.10 -3.27
C ALA A 192 23.12 18.25 -3.74
N GLU A 193 22.52 19.29 -4.35
CA GLU A 193 23.23 20.49 -4.79
C GLU A 193 23.86 21.26 -3.62
N ILE A 194 23.09 21.55 -2.56
CA ILE A 194 23.54 22.34 -1.40
C ILE A 194 24.70 21.65 -0.66
N TYR A 195 24.59 20.35 -0.45
CA TYR A 195 25.53 19.59 0.38
C TYR A 195 26.60 18.84 -0.44
N GLY A 196 26.58 18.96 -1.78
CA GLY A 196 27.50 18.28 -2.68
C GLY A 196 27.46 16.76 -2.50
N VAL A 197 26.24 16.22 -2.38
CA VAL A 197 25.96 14.79 -2.28
C VAL A 197 25.63 14.29 -3.67
N THR A 198 26.28 13.24 -4.13
CA THR A 198 25.94 12.56 -5.40
C THR A 198 25.16 11.30 -5.08
N GLU A 199 24.24 10.90 -5.95
CA GLU A 199 23.73 9.54 -6.00
C GLU A 199 24.92 8.57 -6.12
N GLN A 200 25.41 8.04 -5.00
CA GLN A 200 26.36 6.93 -5.02
C GLN A 200 25.73 5.72 -4.36
N THR A 201 25.31 4.84 -5.26
CA THR A 201 25.04 3.42 -5.11
C THR A 201 26.27 2.70 -4.58
N GLU A 202 26.30 2.43 -3.29
CA GLU A 202 26.84 1.15 -2.82
C GLU A 202 26.04 0.73 -1.58
N VAL A 203 25.05 -0.14 -1.81
CA VAL A 203 24.32 -0.84 -0.74
C VAL A 203 25.32 -1.82 -0.12
N ILE A 204 25.94 -1.41 0.99
CA ILE A 204 26.78 -2.30 1.80
C ILE A 204 25.84 -3.30 2.51
N GLY A 205 26.19 -4.58 2.38
CA GLY A 205 25.29 -5.72 2.53
C GLY A 205 24.55 -5.83 3.86
N CYS A 206 23.31 -6.33 3.76
CA CYS A 206 22.43 -6.65 4.87
C CYS A 206 22.93 -7.87 5.69
N PRO A 207 23.12 -7.76 7.01
CA PRO A 207 23.41 -8.91 7.86
C PRO A 207 22.11 -9.56 8.34
N TYR A 208 21.41 -10.32 7.50
CA TYR A 208 20.34 -11.21 7.97
C TYR A 208 20.49 -12.64 7.47
N ALA A 209 20.13 -13.56 8.36
CA ALA A 209 20.52 -14.97 8.42
C ALA A 209 20.31 -15.75 7.11
N PRO A 210 21.15 -16.79 6.85
CA PRO A 210 20.87 -17.73 5.78
C PRO A 210 19.48 -18.34 6.01
N ASN A 211 18.59 -18.14 5.02
CA ASN A 211 17.19 -18.61 4.89
C ASN A 211 16.07 -17.53 4.95
N SER A 212 16.35 -16.23 5.01
CA SER A 212 15.30 -15.21 4.78
C SER A 212 14.96 -15.09 3.28
N ARG A 213 13.68 -15.02 2.92
CA ARG A 213 13.27 -14.77 1.53
C ARG A 213 13.65 -13.32 1.18
N GLN A 214 14.56 -13.17 0.22
CA GLN A 214 15.33 -11.95 -0.07
C GLN A 214 14.54 -10.76 -0.64
N TYR A 215 13.21 -10.86 -0.81
CA TYR A 215 12.56 -10.04 -1.83
C TYR A 215 12.07 -8.66 -1.38
N PHE A 216 12.12 -8.28 -0.10
CA PHE A 216 11.41 -7.07 0.34
C PHE A 216 12.05 -6.19 1.42
N MET A 217 13.24 -6.48 1.95
CA MET A 217 13.84 -5.60 2.98
C MET A 217 15.22 -5.13 2.52
N HIS A 218 15.26 -3.93 1.94
CA HIS A 218 16.51 -3.16 1.82
C HIS A 218 16.80 -2.50 3.17
N CYS A 219 18.05 -2.60 3.59
CA CYS A 219 18.50 -2.31 4.96
C CYS A 219 18.39 -0.84 5.35
N ILE A 220 17.87 -0.60 6.56
CA ILE A 220 18.11 0.64 7.31
C ILE A 220 19.39 0.43 8.13
N GLY A 221 20.32 1.38 8.04
CA GLY A 221 21.74 1.24 8.43
C GLY A 221 22.02 0.94 9.91
N GLU A 222 23.21 0.40 10.16
CA GLU A 222 23.75 -0.12 11.44
C GLU A 222 23.95 0.88 12.60
N ASP A 223 23.22 2.00 12.67
CA ASP A 223 23.44 2.99 13.74
C ASP A 223 22.81 2.64 15.10
N GLU A 224 22.02 1.55 15.21
CA GLU A 224 21.37 1.18 16.49
C GLU A 224 21.88 -0.11 17.17
N LEU A 225 22.70 -0.94 16.51
CA LEU A 225 23.19 -2.20 17.10
C LEU A 225 24.54 -2.08 17.84
N SER A 226 25.20 -0.92 17.78
CA SER A 226 26.52 -0.71 18.43
C SER A 226 26.45 -0.10 19.84
N ARG A 227 25.25 0.10 20.41
CA ARG A 227 25.07 0.57 21.78
C ARG A 227 24.40 -0.47 22.67
N SER A 228 25.08 -1.59 22.92
CA SER A 228 24.91 -2.30 24.19
C SER A 228 26.04 -1.86 25.13
N PRO A 229 25.74 -1.33 26.32
CA PRO A 229 26.78 -1.01 27.30
C PRO A 229 27.41 -2.31 27.82
N ASN A 230 28.73 -2.24 28.05
CA ASN A 230 29.47 -3.23 28.84
C ASN A 230 28.87 -3.42 30.23
#